data_AF-A0A957F2Q2-F1
#
_entry.id   AF-A0A957F2Q2-F1
#
_cell.length_a   1.000
_cell.length_b   1.000
_cell.length_c   1.000
_cell.angle_alpha   90.00
_cell.angle_beta   90.00
_cell.angle_gamma   90.00
#
_symmetry.space_group_name_H-M   'P 1'
#
loop_
_entity.id
_entity.type
_entity.pdbx_description
1 polymer ?
#
loop_
_entity_poly.entity_id
_entity_poly.type
_entity_poly.pdbx_seq_one_letter_code
_entity_poly.pdbx_strand_id
1 'polypeptide(L)'
;PEFSQKMAEKISRKAEQAAAKAEEAAEKIARRVEQAAARAEQVSQQPRPERRTSPPPKAEPEPPKASSTEEKLKILKMVENGTITPAEAEMLLRALDGNR
;
A
#
# COMPACT_ATOMS: atom_id res chain seq x y z
N PRO A 1 43.98 24.69 -3.52
CA PRO A 1 43.95 23.57 -2.55
C PRO A 1 43.06 23.83 -1.30
N GLU A 2 43.07 25.03 -0.74
CA GLU A 2 42.32 25.43 0.48
C GLU A 2 40.78 25.28 0.39
N PHE A 3 40.19 25.65 -0.74
CA PHE A 3 38.74 25.63 -0.92
C PHE A 3 38.14 24.22 -0.84
N SER A 4 38.84 23.22 -1.38
CA SER A 4 38.42 21.83 -1.36
C SER A 4 38.44 21.24 0.05
N GLN A 5 39.39 21.66 0.91
CA GLN A 5 39.46 21.21 2.30
C GLN A 5 38.30 21.78 3.14
N LYS A 6 37.98 23.06 2.98
CA LYS A 6 36.81 23.68 3.63
C LYS A 6 35.47 23.08 3.20
N MET A 7 35.35 22.65 1.94
CA MET A 7 34.18 21.92 1.44
C MET A 7 34.09 20.53 2.08
N ALA A 8 35.19 19.79 2.13
CA ALA A 8 35.24 18.46 2.75
C ALA A 8 34.82 18.50 4.23
N GLU A 9 35.30 19.48 4.99
CA GLU A 9 34.91 19.70 6.39
C GLU A 9 33.40 19.95 6.55
N LYS A 10 32.83 20.80 5.70
CA LYS A 10 31.38 21.11 5.72
C LYS A 10 30.53 19.90 5.34
N ILE A 11 31.00 19.07 4.42
CA ILE A 11 30.32 17.85 4.00
C ILE A 11 30.36 16.82 5.13
N SER A 12 31.52 16.61 5.77
CA SER A 12 31.67 15.73 6.93
C SER A 12 30.71 16.12 8.05
N ARG A 13 30.68 17.41 8.41
CA ARG A 13 29.82 17.91 9.47
C ARG A 13 28.32 17.76 9.19
N LYS A 14 27.93 17.87 7.91
CA LYS A 14 26.54 17.62 7.47
C LYS A 14 26.21 16.13 7.46
N ALA A 15 27.15 15.27 7.08
CA ALA A 15 26.96 13.82 7.09
C ALA A 15 26.77 13.32 8.53
N GLU A 16 27.58 13.80 9.49
CA GLU A 16 27.42 13.49 10.91
C GLU A 16 26.07 13.96 11.47
N GLN A 17 25.63 15.18 11.13
CA GLN A 17 24.31 15.67 11.54
C GLN A 17 23.16 14.88 10.91
N ALA A 18 23.31 14.41 9.67
CA ALA A 18 22.30 13.60 9.00
C ALA A 18 22.21 12.21 9.62
N ALA A 19 23.35 11.59 9.95
CA ALA A 19 23.40 10.30 10.63
C ALA A 19 22.72 10.37 12.00
N ALA A 20 23.04 11.37 12.83
CA ALA A 20 22.42 11.55 14.14
C ALA A 20 20.89 11.73 14.06
N LYS A 21 20.39 12.48 13.08
CA LYS A 21 18.95 12.65 12.86
C LYS A 21 18.26 11.38 12.33
N ALA A 22 18.97 10.61 11.50
CA ALA A 22 18.45 9.36 10.98
C ALA A 22 18.30 8.31 12.09
N GLU A 23 19.26 8.22 13.01
CA GLU A 23 19.17 7.35 14.19
C GLU A 23 18.01 7.74 15.10
N GLU A 24 17.84 9.03 15.41
CA GLU A 24 16.73 9.51 16.25
C GLU A 24 15.36 9.23 15.62
N ALA A 25 15.25 9.36 14.29
CA ALA A 25 14.03 9.06 13.55
C ALA A 25 13.75 7.55 13.52
N ALA A 26 14.78 6.73 13.31
CA ALA A 26 14.65 5.27 13.32
C ALA A 26 14.18 4.75 14.69
N GLU A 27 14.73 5.28 15.79
CA GLU A 27 14.31 4.89 17.14
C GLU A 27 12.85 5.27 17.42
N LYS A 28 12.41 6.46 16.99
CA LYS A 28 11.01 6.89 17.13
C LYS A 28 10.04 6.02 16.32
N ILE A 29 10.44 5.58 15.14
CA ILE A 29 9.64 4.67 14.31
C ILE A 29 9.56 3.30 14.98
N ALA A 30 10.68 2.75 15.44
CA ALA A 30 10.72 1.46 16.12
C ALA A 30 9.78 1.44 17.35
N ARG A 31 9.84 2.47 18.20
CA ARG A 31 8.92 2.59 19.36
C ARG A 31 7.45 2.68 18.96
N ARG A 32 7.12 3.33 17.83
CA ARG A 32 5.73 3.43 17.35
C ARG A 32 5.23 2.13 16.75
N VAL A 33 6.08 1.41 16.03
CA VAL A 33 5.75 0.09 15.47
C VAL A 33 5.49 -0.91 16.59
N GLU A 34 6.32 -0.93 17.63
CA GLU A 34 6.13 -1.80 18.80
C GLU A 34 4.81 -1.50 19.54
N GLN A 35 4.50 -0.22 19.78
CA GLN A 35 3.24 0.17 20.42
C GLN A 35 2.00 -0.16 19.55
N ALA A 36 2.12 -0.02 18.24
CA ALA A 36 1.04 -0.36 17.31
C ALA A 36 0.82 -1.88 17.25
N ALA A 37 1.89 -2.67 17.23
CA ALA A 37 1.81 -4.13 17.28
C ALA A 37 1.15 -4.61 18.57
N ALA A 38 1.59 -4.10 19.74
CA ALA A 38 1.00 -4.46 21.03
C ALA A 38 -0.50 -4.11 21.13
N ARG A 39 -0.94 -2.99 20.53
CA ARG A 39 -2.37 -2.62 20.47
C ARG A 39 -3.15 -3.51 19.50
N ALA A 40 -2.57 -3.88 18.36
CA ALA A 40 -3.22 -4.75 17.40
C ALA A 40 -3.49 -6.14 17.98
N GLU A 41 -2.54 -6.69 18.73
CA GLU A 41 -2.71 -7.99 19.40
C GLU A 41 -3.80 -7.97 20.48
N GLN A 42 -3.96 -6.86 21.20
CA GLN A 42 -5.04 -6.69 22.19
C GLN A 42 -6.43 -6.59 21.54
N VAL A 43 -6.53 -5.97 20.36
CA VAL A 43 -7.81 -5.84 19.63
C VAL A 43 -8.20 -7.16 18.97
N SER A 44 -7.24 -7.98 18.53
CA SER A 44 -7.53 -9.29 17.93
C SER A 44 -8.00 -10.37 18.93
N GLN A 45 -7.76 -10.17 20.23
CA GLN A 45 -8.12 -11.13 21.28
C GLN A 45 -9.49 -10.83 21.94
N GLN A 46 -10.18 -9.73 21.59
CA GLN A 46 -11.54 -9.49 22.10
C GLN A 46 -12.58 -10.20 21.23
N PRO A 47 -13.37 -11.15 21.77
CA PRO A 47 -14.55 -11.64 21.08
C PRO A 47 -15.55 -10.49 20.94
N ARG A 48 -15.82 -10.13 19.68
CA ARG A 48 -16.79 -9.10 19.31
C ARG A 48 -18.15 -9.46 19.93
N PRO A 49 -18.77 -8.61 20.77
CA PRO A 49 -20.08 -8.93 21.31
C PRO A 49 -21.09 -9.03 20.16
N GLU A 50 -21.75 -10.18 20.06
CA GLU A 50 -22.85 -10.45 19.14
C GLU A 50 -24.02 -9.49 19.42
N ARG A 51 -23.99 -8.30 18.82
CA ARG A 51 -25.19 -7.47 18.72
C ARG A 51 -26.10 -8.09 17.67
N ARG A 52 -27.07 -8.85 18.19
CA ARG A 52 -28.31 -9.25 17.52
C ARG A 52 -29.01 -8.03 16.93
N THR A 53 -28.78 -7.75 15.66
CA THR A 53 -29.74 -7.15 14.75
C THR A 53 -29.46 -7.76 13.39
N SER A 54 -30.26 -8.74 12.97
CA SER A 54 -30.26 -9.21 11.59
C SER A 54 -30.58 -8.02 10.68
N PRO A 55 -29.66 -7.59 9.79
CA PRO A 55 -30.06 -6.76 8.67
C PRO A 55 -30.92 -7.63 7.73
N PRO A 56 -31.83 -7.05 6.91
CA PRO A 56 -32.39 -7.80 5.78
C PRO A 56 -31.25 -8.39 4.95
N PRO A 57 -31.44 -9.50 4.21
CA PRO A 57 -30.42 -9.95 3.28
C PRO A 57 -30.07 -8.76 2.40
N LYS A 58 -28.85 -8.24 2.58
CA LYS A 58 -28.33 -7.17 1.74
C LYS A 58 -28.31 -7.80 0.36
N ALA A 59 -29.17 -7.33 -0.53
CA ALA A 59 -29.03 -7.57 -1.95
C ALA A 59 -27.54 -7.44 -2.26
N GLU A 60 -26.97 -8.45 -2.92
CA GLU A 60 -25.59 -8.41 -3.38
C GLU A 60 -25.33 -6.98 -3.87
N PRO A 61 -24.32 -6.28 -3.33
CA PRO A 61 -23.98 -5.00 -3.92
C PRO A 61 -23.71 -5.31 -5.38
N GLU A 62 -24.59 -4.87 -6.28
CA GLU A 62 -24.28 -4.81 -7.70
C GLU A 62 -22.87 -4.21 -7.74
N PRO A 63 -21.88 -4.93 -8.30
CA PRO A 63 -20.52 -4.44 -8.28
C PRO A 63 -20.60 -3.01 -8.83
N PRO A 64 -20.08 -2.00 -8.09
CA PRO A 64 -20.08 -0.64 -8.59
C PRO A 64 -19.50 -0.74 -9.98
N LYS A 65 -20.24 -0.27 -11.01
CA LYS A 65 -19.85 -0.40 -12.42
C LYS A 65 -18.38 -0.01 -12.49
N ALA A 66 -17.52 -1.03 -12.58
CA ALA A 66 -16.12 -0.83 -12.35
C ALA A 66 -15.71 0.17 -13.42
N SER A 67 -15.02 1.24 -13.01
CA SER A 67 -14.56 2.20 -14.00
C SER A 67 -13.75 1.44 -15.05
N SER A 68 -13.85 1.82 -16.33
CA SER A 68 -13.11 1.15 -17.41
C SER A 68 -11.62 0.97 -17.06
N THR A 69 -11.04 1.89 -16.27
CA THR A 69 -9.68 1.77 -15.71
C THR A 69 -9.52 0.62 -14.71
N GLU A 70 -10.46 0.43 -13.79
CA GLU A 70 -10.44 -0.65 -12.79
C GLU A 70 -10.60 -2.03 -13.46
N GLU A 71 -11.46 -2.14 -14.47
CA GLU A 71 -11.65 -3.37 -15.24
C GLU A 71 -10.38 -3.75 -16.03
N LYS A 72 -9.72 -2.77 -16.65
CA LYS A 72 -8.41 -2.96 -17.31
C LYS A 72 -7.34 -3.46 -16.34
N LEU A 73 -7.25 -2.85 -15.15
CA LEU A 73 -6.30 -3.28 -14.11
C LEU A 73 -6.57 -4.70 -13.63
N LYS A 74 -7.83 -5.10 -13.55
CA LYS A 74 -8.22 -6.48 -13.18
C LYS A 74 -7.78 -7.48 -14.25
N ILE A 75 -7.98 -7.18 -15.52
CA ILE A 75 -7.54 -8.03 -16.64
C ILE A 75 -6.01 -8.20 -16.63
N LEU A 76 -5.25 -7.12 -16.44
CA LEU A 76 -3.79 -7.20 -16.37
C LEU A 76 -3.30 -8.07 -15.20
N LYS A 77 -3.93 -7.98 -14.03
CA LYS A 77 -3.64 -8.87 -12.90
C LYS A 77 -3.96 -10.33 -13.20
N MET A 78 -5.01 -10.60 -13.99
CA MET A 78 -5.34 -11.96 -14.40
C MET A 78 -4.29 -12.55 -15.35
N VAL A 79 -3.67 -11.73 -16.20
CA VAL A 79 -2.53 -12.15 -17.04
C VAL A 79 -1.29 -12.42 -16.18
N GLU A 80 -0.97 -11.53 -15.26
CA GLU A 80 0.17 -11.66 -14.35
C GLU A 80 0.07 -12.95 -13.51
N ASN A 81 -1.13 -13.27 -13.03
CA ASN A 81 -1.41 -14.50 -12.28
C ASN A 81 -1.55 -15.75 -13.16
N GLY A 82 -1.44 -15.62 -14.49
CA GLY A 82 -1.65 -16.72 -15.44
C GLY A 82 -3.07 -17.29 -15.47
N THR A 83 -4.05 -16.54 -14.95
CA THR A 83 -5.47 -16.93 -14.95
C THR A 83 -6.07 -16.87 -16.35
N ILE A 84 -5.56 -15.98 -17.20
CA ILE A 84 -5.89 -15.88 -18.63
C ILE A 84 -4.61 -15.73 -19.44
N THR A 85 -4.69 -16.10 -20.72
CA THR A 85 -3.60 -15.89 -21.67
C THR A 85 -3.52 -14.42 -22.12
N PRO A 86 -2.36 -13.95 -22.62
CA PRO A 86 -2.24 -12.62 -23.20
C PRO A 86 -3.24 -12.37 -24.34
N ALA A 87 -3.51 -13.40 -25.17
CA ALA A 87 -4.47 -13.31 -26.27
C ALA A 87 -5.91 -13.11 -25.78
N GLU A 88 -6.31 -13.77 -24.69
CA GLU A 88 -7.62 -13.57 -24.07
C GLU A 88 -7.75 -12.19 -23.43
N ALA A 89 -6.67 -11.70 -22.81
CA ALA A 89 -6.63 -10.35 -22.25
C ALA A 89 -6.80 -9.26 -23.31
N GLU A 90 -6.17 -9.40 -24.48
CA GLU A 90 -6.35 -8.47 -25.60
C GLU A 90 -7.82 -8.37 -26.04
N MET A 91 -8.51 -9.52 -26.14
CA MET A 91 -9.94 -9.54 -26.50
C MET A 91 -10.80 -8.82 -25.47
N LEU A 92 -10.55 -9.07 -24.17
CA LEU A 92 -11.29 -8.44 -23.08
C LEU A 92 -11.02 -6.93 -23.00
N LEU A 93 -9.77 -6.51 -23.13
CA LEU A 93 -9.40 -5.09 -23.14
C LEU A 93 -10.05 -4.35 -24.31
N ARG A 94 -10.07 -4.97 -25.51
CA ARG A 94 -10.71 -4.39 -26.69
C ARG A 94 -12.23 -4.28 -26.54
N ALA A 95 -12.88 -5.27 -25.91
CA ALA A 95 -14.31 -5.23 -25.63
C ALA A 95 -14.68 -4.08 -24.67
N LEU A 96 -13.82 -3.81 -23.69
CA LEU A 96 -14.00 -2.68 -22.76
C LEU A 96 -13.83 -1.31 -23.41
N ASP A 97 -12.93 -1.18 -24.39
CA ASP A 97 -12.69 0.08 -25.10
C ASP A 97 -13.75 0.37 -26.18
N GLY A 98 -14.43 -0.66 -26.70
CA GLY A 98 -15.48 -0.52 -27.71
C GLY A 98 -16.89 -0.25 -27.17
N ASN A 99 -17.11 -0.27 -25.85
CA ASN A 99 -18.43 -0.16 -25.21
C ASN A 99 -18.73 1.26 -24.66
N ARG A 100 -18.22 2.31 -25.34
CA ARG A 100 -18.46 3.73 -25.02
C ARG A 100 -19.34 4.41 -26.06
#